data_AF-G4Z6P0-F1
#
_entry.id   AF-G4Z6P0-F1
#
_cell.length_a   1.000
_cell.length_b   1.000
_cell.length_c   1.000
_cell.angle_alpha   90.00
_cell.angle_beta   90.00
_cell.angle_gamma   90.00
#
_symmetry.space_group_name_H-M   'P 1'
#
loop_
_entity.id
_entity.type
_entity.pdbx_description
1 polymer ?
#
loop_
_entity_poly.entity_id
_entity_poly.type
_entity_poly.pdbx_seq_one_letter_code
_entity_poly.pdbx_strand_id
1 'polypeptide(L)'
;MAEEAAAVPVVAPSEAAEKKSRAPPHFEDEAGLFKTVCRSFMRSKKCTRPGCKFVHDKQLCLYFWKSGDCKFGAECRKNHFVTVPDPNAKKEEEETAVAKKEKKDKPQAKKGKDKKPKDKDAKPKEDKPKGDKTEDKGDKPKETGKQEGADKKSKKNKKKNERRQATKKNTESFEPMTKPVDLRITYDLGSKDDKFSTPLTARDVVLVPNLFSDFKKGELYAKLMHELDNCGIPREQLLKMWHGNNKIDGTHLIVDDHSSWKAKCPTFDLMTDRLKQFFSLDIKATRFNWYKDTSQWKPFHFDAAAVKPHIAAIQNFTVGISFGATRDAAFEHAETKTVVSVPQPDGCVYAFAKDTNVIWRHGILQDVPVRDEGRISVIAWGWVDNMADVTAPAAAES
;
A
#
# COMPACT_ATOMS: atom_id res chain seq x y z
N MET A 1 -4.49 -49.85 83.74
CA MET A 1 -4.79 -48.68 82.90
C MET A 1 -4.34 -49.05 81.50
N ALA A 2 -5.31 -49.35 80.64
CA ALA A 2 -5.14 -49.87 79.29
C ALA A 2 -4.94 -48.73 78.30
N GLU A 3 -4.17 -49.00 77.24
CA GLU A 3 -4.39 -48.62 75.83
C GLU A 3 -3.10 -49.01 75.09
N GLU A 4 -3.02 -50.17 74.43
CA GLU A 4 -3.69 -50.63 73.20
C GLU A 4 -2.89 -50.29 71.93
N ALA A 5 -2.56 -51.36 71.21
CA ALA A 5 -1.79 -51.38 69.98
C ALA A 5 -2.68 -51.03 68.78
N ALA A 6 -2.11 -50.50 67.70
CA ALA A 6 -2.71 -50.71 66.38
C ALA A 6 -1.68 -50.61 65.26
N ALA A 7 -1.47 -51.77 64.63
CA ALA A 7 -0.82 -51.92 63.35
C ALA A 7 -1.71 -51.38 62.22
N VAL A 8 -1.02 -51.08 61.13
CA VAL A 8 -1.48 -50.62 59.81
C VAL A 8 -2.66 -51.44 59.25
N PRO A 9 -3.63 -50.79 58.58
CA PRO A 9 -4.31 -51.39 57.45
C PRO A 9 -3.99 -50.63 56.15
N VAL A 10 -3.73 -51.43 55.12
CA VAL A 10 -3.66 -51.07 53.70
C VAL A 10 -5.05 -50.67 53.24
N VAL A 11 -5.19 -49.48 52.62
CA VAL A 11 -6.40 -49.10 51.88
C VAL A 11 -6.00 -48.71 50.47
N ALA A 12 -6.59 -49.41 49.50
CA ALA A 12 -6.39 -49.29 48.07
C ALA A 12 -6.67 -47.86 47.56
N PRO A 13 -6.00 -47.41 46.48
CA PRO A 13 -6.43 -46.21 45.79
C PRO A 13 -7.80 -46.48 45.16
N SER A 14 -8.82 -45.79 45.65
CA SER A 14 -10.13 -45.75 45.01
C SER A 14 -9.96 -45.13 43.62
N GLU A 15 -10.25 -45.91 42.58
CA GLU A 15 -10.50 -45.41 41.23
C GLU A 15 -11.71 -44.45 41.26
N ALA A 16 -11.45 -43.17 41.50
CA ALA A 16 -12.35 -42.12 41.05
C ALA A 16 -12.11 -42.00 39.55
N ALA A 17 -12.98 -42.63 38.77
CA ALA A 17 -13.02 -42.50 37.32
C ALA A 17 -12.92 -41.01 36.95
N GLU A 18 -11.76 -40.61 36.40
CA GLU A 18 -11.63 -39.37 35.67
C GLU A 18 -12.71 -39.39 34.58
N LYS A 19 -13.76 -38.60 34.79
CA LYS A 19 -14.56 -38.11 33.66
C LYS A 19 -13.58 -37.33 32.80
N LYS A 20 -13.01 -37.98 31.78
CA LYS A 20 -12.29 -37.33 30.69
C LYS A 20 -13.12 -36.12 30.29
N SER A 21 -12.68 -34.93 30.70
CA SER A 21 -13.30 -33.68 30.32
C SER A 21 -13.18 -33.63 28.81
N ARG A 22 -14.33 -33.75 28.15
CA ARG A 22 -14.39 -33.81 26.69
C ARG A 22 -13.88 -32.46 26.20
N ALA A 23 -12.79 -32.46 25.41
CA ALA A 23 -12.19 -31.24 24.88
C ALA A 23 -13.29 -30.31 24.32
N PRO A 24 -13.19 -28.98 24.53
CA PRO A 24 -14.19 -28.04 24.07
C PRO A 24 -14.50 -28.27 22.59
N PRO A 25 -15.79 -28.27 22.18
CA PRO A 25 -16.18 -28.64 20.81
C PRO A 25 -15.73 -27.63 19.75
N HIS A 26 -15.18 -26.49 20.19
CA HIS A 26 -14.74 -25.32 19.46
C HIS A 26 -13.85 -24.46 20.36
N PHE A 27 -13.03 -23.61 19.76
CA PHE A 27 -12.27 -22.57 20.44
C PHE A 27 -13.20 -21.54 21.08
N GLU A 28 -12.88 -21.13 22.30
CA GLU A 28 -13.57 -20.06 23.00
C GLU A 28 -12.72 -18.79 22.90
N ASP A 29 -13.17 -17.86 22.07
CA ASP A 29 -12.62 -16.51 22.04
C ASP A 29 -13.13 -15.70 23.24
N GLU A 30 -12.37 -14.67 23.65
CA GLU A 30 -12.74 -13.81 24.79
C GLU A 30 -14.11 -13.14 24.61
N ALA A 31 -14.52 -12.89 23.36
CA ALA A 31 -15.82 -12.32 23.01
C ALA A 31 -16.96 -13.36 22.90
N GLY A 32 -16.66 -14.66 23.00
CA GLY A 32 -17.65 -15.74 22.91
C GLY A 32 -18.36 -15.84 21.55
N LEU A 33 -17.88 -15.18 20.50
CA LEU A 33 -18.53 -15.12 19.19
C LEU A 33 -18.55 -16.50 18.52
N PHE A 34 -17.53 -17.32 18.75
CA PHE A 34 -17.45 -18.66 18.17
C PHE A 34 -18.52 -19.61 18.74
N LYS A 35 -19.09 -19.30 19.92
CA LYS A 35 -20.22 -20.03 20.53
C LYS A 35 -21.53 -19.82 19.77
N THR A 36 -21.63 -18.74 18.99
CA THR A 36 -22.83 -18.42 18.19
C THR A 36 -22.88 -19.16 16.85
N VAL A 37 -21.83 -19.91 16.50
CA VAL A 37 -21.72 -20.63 15.22
C VAL A 37 -22.37 -22.02 15.29
N CYS A 38 -23.13 -22.37 14.25
CA CYS A 38 -23.84 -23.65 14.20
C CYS A 38 -22.86 -24.83 14.04
N ARG A 39 -22.80 -25.68 15.07
CA ARG A 39 -21.94 -26.86 15.11
C ARG A 39 -22.25 -27.87 14.01
N SER A 40 -23.53 -28.15 13.76
CA SER A 40 -23.96 -29.11 12.73
C SER A 40 -23.54 -28.64 11.33
N PHE A 41 -23.68 -27.34 11.08
CA PHE A 41 -23.25 -26.72 9.84
C PHE A 41 -21.72 -26.72 9.69
N MET A 42 -20.95 -26.45 10.75
CA MET A 42 -19.49 -26.48 10.63
C MET A 42 -18.96 -27.88 10.32
N ARG A 43 -19.56 -28.93 10.88
CA ARG A 43 -19.12 -30.31 10.68
C ARG A 43 -19.53 -30.90 9.33
N SER A 44 -20.73 -30.58 8.84
CA SER A 44 -21.32 -31.24 7.66
C SER A 44 -21.68 -30.30 6.52
N LYS A 45 -21.44 -28.99 6.68
CA LYS A 45 -21.84 -27.89 5.77
C LYS A 45 -23.33 -27.88 5.39
N LYS A 46 -24.14 -28.62 6.15
CA LYS A 46 -25.60 -28.72 6.03
C LYS A 46 -26.20 -28.63 7.43
N CYS A 47 -27.23 -27.82 7.60
CA CYS A 47 -28.01 -27.77 8.83
C CYS A 47 -29.44 -28.15 8.49
N THR A 48 -29.96 -29.21 9.11
CA THR A 48 -31.32 -29.72 8.88
C THR A 48 -32.37 -29.02 9.73
N ARG A 49 -31.97 -28.04 10.56
CA ARG A 49 -32.89 -27.29 11.43
C ARG A 49 -33.50 -26.12 10.66
N PRO A 50 -34.82 -26.11 10.38
CA PRO A 50 -35.49 -24.94 9.82
C PRO A 50 -35.41 -23.79 10.85
N GLY A 51 -34.96 -22.61 10.41
CA GLY A 51 -34.84 -21.43 11.28
C GLY A 51 -33.72 -21.51 12.33
N CYS A 52 -32.59 -22.14 12.02
CA CYS A 52 -31.45 -22.23 12.94
C CYS A 52 -30.97 -20.85 13.42
N LYS A 53 -31.01 -20.61 14.73
CA LYS A 53 -30.60 -19.35 15.38
C LYS A 53 -29.08 -19.12 15.42
N PHE A 54 -28.29 -20.10 14.97
CA PHE A 54 -26.83 -20.06 14.99
C PHE A 54 -26.25 -19.73 13.61
N VAL A 55 -25.12 -19.03 13.59
CA VAL A 55 -24.47 -18.52 12.36
C VAL A 55 -24.03 -19.68 11.44
N HIS A 56 -24.35 -19.56 10.15
CA HIS A 56 -23.99 -20.49 9.08
C HIS A 56 -22.95 -19.89 8.13
N ASP A 57 -21.76 -19.57 8.64
CA ASP A 57 -20.68 -18.98 7.83
C ASP A 57 -19.95 -20.06 7.01
N LYS A 58 -20.10 -20.01 5.68
CA LYS A 58 -19.45 -20.94 4.75
C LYS A 58 -17.94 -20.72 4.68
N GLN A 59 -17.49 -19.48 4.84
CA GLN A 59 -16.10 -19.04 4.73
C GLN A 59 -15.33 -19.21 6.03
N LEU A 60 -15.99 -19.48 7.16
CA LEU A 60 -15.33 -19.77 8.42
C LEU A 60 -14.44 -21.03 8.33
N CYS A 61 -13.21 -20.89 8.81
CA CYS A 61 -12.22 -21.95 8.87
C CYS A 61 -12.62 -22.99 9.93
N LEU A 62 -12.82 -24.23 9.50
CA LEU A 62 -13.20 -25.33 10.39
C LEU A 62 -12.12 -25.65 11.44
N TYR A 63 -10.84 -25.58 11.05
CA TYR A 63 -9.73 -25.91 11.94
C TYR A 63 -9.59 -24.85 13.03
N PHE A 64 -9.57 -23.57 12.64
CA PHE A 64 -9.54 -22.45 13.57
C PHE A 64 -10.77 -22.45 14.51
N TRP A 65 -11.98 -22.65 13.97
CA TRP A 65 -13.18 -22.76 14.81
C TRP A 65 -13.11 -23.92 15.81
N LYS A 66 -12.47 -25.04 15.45
CA LYS A 66 -12.39 -26.23 16.31
C LYS A 66 -11.35 -26.09 17.41
N SER A 67 -10.17 -25.55 17.12
CA SER A 67 -9.00 -25.59 18.01
C SER A 67 -8.35 -24.24 18.31
N GLY A 68 -8.75 -23.16 17.65
CA GLY A 68 -8.09 -21.84 17.77
C GLY A 68 -6.83 -21.75 16.90
N ASP A 69 -6.28 -22.90 16.52
CA ASP A 69 -5.11 -22.98 15.66
C ASP A 69 -5.46 -23.45 14.25
N CYS A 70 -4.92 -22.74 13.26
CA CYS A 70 -4.95 -23.13 11.86
C CYS A 70 -3.52 -23.23 11.33
N LYS A 71 -3.19 -24.36 10.70
CA LYS A 71 -1.86 -24.62 10.14
C LYS A 71 -1.38 -23.60 9.08
N PHE A 72 -2.29 -22.78 8.55
CA PHE A 72 -1.99 -21.74 7.56
C PHE A 72 -1.92 -20.33 8.18
N GLY A 73 -2.18 -20.19 9.49
CA GLY A 73 -2.11 -18.91 10.19
C GLY A 73 -2.84 -17.77 9.45
N ALA A 74 -2.16 -16.64 9.28
CA ALA A 74 -2.68 -15.46 8.58
C ALA A 74 -2.83 -15.65 7.06
N GLU A 75 -2.22 -16.69 6.47
CA GLU A 75 -2.34 -17.02 5.03
C GLU A 75 -3.51 -17.96 4.73
N CYS A 76 -4.35 -18.27 5.73
CA CYS A 76 -5.51 -19.12 5.52
C CYS A 76 -6.52 -18.46 4.58
N ARG A 77 -6.94 -19.18 3.54
CA ARG A 77 -7.98 -18.73 2.59
C ARG A 77 -9.40 -18.70 3.18
N LYS A 78 -9.55 -18.96 4.48
CA LYS A 78 -10.82 -19.04 5.20
C LYS A 78 -10.77 -18.13 6.42
N ASN A 79 -11.92 -17.60 6.82
CA ASN A 79 -12.02 -16.65 7.91
C ASN A 79 -11.65 -17.30 9.24
N HIS A 80 -10.86 -16.59 10.05
CA HIS A 80 -10.55 -16.91 11.44
C HIS A 80 -11.36 -16.03 12.41
N PHE A 81 -12.48 -15.49 11.94
CA PHE A 81 -13.41 -14.64 12.70
C PHE A 81 -14.84 -14.97 12.27
N VAL A 82 -15.81 -14.75 13.15
CA VAL A 82 -17.23 -14.99 12.87
C VAL A 82 -17.83 -13.75 12.21
N THR A 83 -18.39 -13.91 11.01
CA THR A 83 -19.20 -12.85 10.39
C THR A 83 -20.60 -12.87 10.98
N VAL A 84 -20.99 -11.83 11.71
CA VAL A 84 -22.37 -11.65 12.20
C VAL A 84 -23.08 -10.71 11.23
N PRO A 85 -24.16 -11.14 10.54
CA PRO A 85 -24.96 -10.25 9.72
C PRO A 85 -25.73 -9.25 10.60
N ASP A 86 -25.71 -7.97 10.21
CA ASP A 86 -26.46 -6.89 10.86
C ASP A 86 -27.99 -7.13 10.71
N PRO A 87 -28.78 -7.09 11.80
CA PRO A 87 -30.23 -7.30 11.75
C PRO A 87 -31.01 -6.23 10.94
N ASN A 88 -30.41 -5.11 10.55
CA ASN A 88 -31.09 -4.05 9.78
C ASN A 88 -31.08 -4.23 8.25
N ALA A 89 -30.45 -5.28 7.70
CA ALA A 89 -30.33 -5.47 6.24
C ALA A 89 -31.53 -6.18 5.56
N LYS A 90 -32.69 -6.29 6.21
CA LYS A 90 -33.80 -7.15 5.76
C LYS A 90 -34.85 -6.54 4.83
N LYS A 91 -34.63 -5.36 4.24
CA LYS A 91 -35.62 -4.75 3.32
C LYS A 91 -35.26 -4.75 1.83
N GLU A 92 -34.12 -5.29 1.41
CA GLU A 92 -33.69 -5.21 0.00
C GLU A 92 -33.48 -6.57 -0.69
N GLU A 93 -33.65 -7.70 0.00
CA GLU A 93 -33.45 -9.03 -0.60
C GLU A 93 -34.70 -9.68 -1.24
N GLU A 94 -35.89 -9.10 -1.12
CA GLU A 94 -37.12 -9.68 -1.71
C GLU A 94 -37.42 -9.23 -3.15
N GLU A 95 -36.84 -8.13 -3.65
CA GLU A 95 -37.10 -7.65 -5.02
C GLU A 95 -36.15 -8.22 -6.09
N THR A 96 -35.06 -8.89 -5.73
CA THR A 96 -34.07 -9.40 -6.71
C THR A 96 -34.22 -10.90 -7.06
N ALA A 97 -35.15 -11.61 -6.43
CA ALA A 97 -35.36 -13.06 -6.64
C ALA A 97 -36.25 -13.42 -7.85
N VAL A 98 -36.97 -12.46 -8.44
CA VAL A 98 -37.89 -12.71 -9.57
C VAL A 98 -37.19 -12.62 -10.93
N ALA A 99 -36.04 -11.97 -11.04
CA ALA A 99 -35.39 -11.66 -12.32
C ALA A 99 -34.31 -12.66 -12.82
N LYS A 100 -34.02 -13.76 -12.10
CA LYS A 100 -32.94 -14.70 -12.47
C LYS A 100 -33.41 -16.14 -12.73
N LYS A 101 -34.66 -16.30 -13.16
CA LYS A 101 -35.22 -17.61 -13.51
C LYS A 101 -35.41 -17.80 -15.01
N GLU A 102 -34.58 -17.18 -15.85
CA GLU A 102 -34.51 -17.53 -17.27
C GLU A 102 -33.06 -17.50 -17.77
N LYS A 103 -32.72 -18.52 -18.56
CA LYS A 103 -31.43 -18.79 -19.23
C LYS A 103 -30.38 -19.52 -18.38
N LYS A 104 -30.71 -20.78 -18.10
CA LYS A 104 -29.76 -21.88 -18.07
C LYS A 104 -29.85 -22.59 -19.44
N ASP A 105 -28.75 -22.67 -20.18
CA ASP A 105 -28.36 -23.80 -21.07
C ASP A 105 -27.35 -23.38 -22.15
N LYS A 106 -26.06 -23.70 -21.97
CA LYS A 106 -25.32 -24.73 -22.73
C LYS A 106 -23.79 -24.67 -22.49
N PRO A 107 -23.07 -25.79 -22.69
CA PRO A 107 -21.77 -26.06 -22.08
C PRO A 107 -20.58 -25.73 -23.00
N GLN A 108 -19.42 -25.43 -22.41
CA GLN A 108 -18.15 -25.43 -23.14
C GLN A 108 -17.13 -26.40 -22.54
N ALA A 109 -16.41 -27.01 -23.49
CA ALA A 109 -15.67 -28.24 -23.39
C ALA A 109 -14.21 -28.04 -23.00
N LYS A 110 -13.61 -29.15 -22.55
CA LYS A 110 -12.19 -29.37 -22.30
C LYS A 110 -11.34 -29.24 -23.58
N LYS A 111 -10.15 -28.67 -23.45
CA LYS A 111 -8.87 -28.93 -24.16
C LYS A 111 -7.83 -27.99 -23.51
N GLY A 112 -6.55 -28.26 -23.30
CA GLY A 112 -5.63 -29.37 -23.57
C GLY A 112 -4.26 -28.84 -23.16
N LYS A 113 -3.45 -29.66 -22.47
CA LYS A 113 -2.08 -29.34 -22.05
C LYS A 113 -1.17 -29.30 -23.28
N ASP A 114 -0.21 -28.37 -23.33
CA ASP A 114 1.05 -28.61 -24.05
C ASP A 114 2.25 -27.83 -23.48
N LYS A 115 3.42 -28.32 -23.87
CA LYS A 115 4.69 -28.39 -23.14
C LYS A 115 5.64 -27.19 -23.32
N LYS A 116 6.47 -27.03 -22.28
CA LYS A 116 7.73 -26.29 -22.20
C LYS A 116 8.79 -26.73 -23.22
N PRO A 117 9.71 -25.83 -23.62
CA PRO A 117 11.14 -26.18 -23.67
C PRO A 117 12.02 -25.29 -22.76
N LYS A 118 13.11 -25.90 -22.27
CA LYS A 118 14.25 -25.27 -21.60
C LYS A 118 15.23 -24.79 -22.67
N ASP A 119 16.03 -23.76 -22.40
CA ASP A 119 17.45 -23.78 -22.75
C ASP A 119 18.30 -22.91 -21.82
N LYS A 120 19.57 -23.29 -21.76
CA LYS A 120 20.60 -22.97 -20.76
C LYS A 120 21.68 -22.03 -21.31
N ASP A 121 22.27 -21.26 -20.39
CA ASP A 121 23.67 -20.87 -20.23
C ASP A 121 24.49 -20.36 -21.44
N ALA A 122 24.99 -19.11 -21.36
CA ALA A 122 26.42 -18.80 -21.54
C ALA A 122 26.76 -17.37 -21.09
N LYS A 123 27.80 -17.28 -20.24
CA LYS A 123 28.51 -16.07 -19.80
C LYS A 123 29.68 -15.78 -20.76
N PRO A 124 30.21 -14.55 -20.83
CA PRO A 124 31.67 -14.42 -20.72
C PRO A 124 32.16 -13.33 -19.76
N LYS A 125 33.42 -13.51 -19.32
CA LYS A 125 34.21 -12.69 -18.39
C LYS A 125 35.03 -11.62 -19.12
N GLU A 126 35.26 -10.53 -18.38
CA GLU A 126 36.48 -9.72 -18.18
C GLU A 126 37.49 -9.51 -19.33
N ASP A 127 37.88 -8.25 -19.55
CA ASP A 127 39.28 -7.83 -19.46
C ASP A 127 39.43 -6.30 -19.29
N LYS A 128 40.42 -5.90 -18.48
CA LYS A 128 40.92 -4.54 -18.20
C LYS A 128 42.44 -4.56 -18.43
N PRO A 129 43.08 -3.48 -18.90
CA PRO A 129 43.89 -2.61 -18.00
C PRO A 129 43.85 -1.10 -18.39
N LYS A 130 43.85 -0.11 -17.47
CA LYS A 130 44.98 0.65 -16.81
C LYS A 130 46.05 1.18 -17.80
N GLY A 131 46.52 2.44 -17.79
CA GLY A 131 46.38 3.60 -16.90
C GLY A 131 47.17 4.86 -17.38
N ASP A 132 47.11 5.93 -16.56
CA ASP A 132 47.91 7.20 -16.42
C ASP A 132 48.13 8.19 -17.60
N LYS A 133 47.70 9.48 -17.50
CA LYS A 133 48.29 10.71 -16.86
C LYS A 133 49.58 11.17 -17.55
N THR A 134 49.75 12.42 -18.06
CA THR A 134 49.86 13.77 -17.44
C THR A 134 49.87 14.85 -18.58
N GLU A 135 49.30 16.07 -18.46
CA GLU A 135 49.90 17.41 -18.17
C GLU A 135 51.14 17.80 -19.03
N ASP A 136 51.45 19.02 -19.52
CA ASP A 136 51.13 20.43 -19.22
C ASP A 136 51.46 21.37 -20.44
N LYS A 137 51.09 22.65 -20.29
CA LYS A 137 51.15 23.94 -21.03
C LYS A 137 52.29 24.34 -22.01
N GLY A 138 51.95 25.38 -22.80
CA GLY A 138 52.79 26.53 -23.19
C GLY A 138 53.69 26.28 -24.41
N ASP A 139 53.96 27.17 -25.35
CA ASP A 139 53.87 28.63 -25.38
C ASP A 139 53.95 29.10 -26.86
N LYS A 140 53.45 30.31 -27.14
CA LYS A 140 53.64 31.08 -28.40
C LYS A 140 54.92 31.96 -28.20
N PRO A 141 55.38 32.88 -29.10
CA PRO A 141 54.87 33.35 -30.40
C PRO A 141 55.93 33.71 -31.50
N LYS A 142 55.43 34.15 -32.68
CA LYS A 142 55.93 35.23 -33.60
C LYS A 142 57.30 35.01 -34.29
N GLU A 143 57.63 35.53 -35.48
CA GLU A 143 57.11 36.48 -36.48
C GLU A 143 58.00 36.21 -37.74
N THR A 144 57.54 36.33 -39.00
CA THR A 144 57.75 37.53 -39.85
C THR A 144 57.28 37.23 -41.29
N GLY A 145 56.83 38.27 -42.01
CA GLY A 145 56.33 38.27 -43.39
C GLY A 145 57.39 37.89 -44.46
N LYS A 146 57.06 37.73 -45.74
CA LYS A 146 56.40 38.67 -46.68
C LYS A 146 56.06 37.95 -48.00
N GLN A 147 55.02 38.45 -48.69
CA GLN A 147 54.82 38.69 -50.15
C GLN A 147 55.55 37.78 -51.17
N GLU A 148 55.06 37.40 -52.35
CA GLU A 148 53.92 37.73 -53.22
C GLU A 148 54.01 36.76 -54.42
N GLY A 149 52.95 36.58 -55.22
CA GLY A 149 53.12 36.18 -56.63
C GLY A 149 52.33 34.97 -57.14
N ALA A 150 51.13 35.27 -57.63
CA ALA A 150 50.59 34.89 -58.94
C ALA A 150 50.58 33.41 -59.41
N ASP A 151 49.35 32.91 -59.47
CA ASP A 151 48.69 32.36 -60.66
C ASP A 151 48.91 30.92 -61.18
N LYS A 152 47.76 30.34 -61.53
CA LYS A 152 47.48 29.26 -62.50
C LYS A 152 47.65 27.79 -62.10
N LYS A 153 46.47 27.28 -61.70
CA LYS A 153 45.72 26.19 -62.34
C LYS A 153 46.30 24.76 -62.36
N SER A 154 45.54 23.94 -61.62
CA SER A 154 44.97 22.64 -62.05
C SER A 154 45.85 21.38 -61.92
N LYS A 155 45.52 20.52 -60.95
CA LYS A 155 44.75 19.28 -61.20
C LYS A 155 44.53 18.47 -59.90
N LYS A 156 43.25 18.31 -59.56
CA LYS A 156 42.59 17.23 -58.78
C LYS A 156 43.34 16.68 -57.55
N ASN A 157 43.08 17.32 -56.40
CA ASN A 157 43.20 16.70 -55.09
C ASN A 157 42.23 15.51 -54.95
N LYS A 158 42.78 14.31 -54.94
CA LYS A 158 42.14 13.10 -54.39
C LYS A 158 42.57 13.00 -52.92
N LYS A 159 41.61 12.75 -52.04
CA LYS A 159 41.70 12.62 -50.56
C LYS A 159 41.64 13.92 -49.74
N LYS A 160 40.41 14.36 -49.47
CA LYS A 160 40.00 14.77 -48.11
C LYS A 160 38.61 14.23 -47.87
N ASN A 161 38.53 12.97 -47.49
CA ASN A 161 37.31 12.40 -46.94
C ASN A 161 37.67 11.61 -45.69
N GLU A 162 37.99 12.33 -44.61
CA GLU A 162 37.97 11.74 -43.28
C GLU A 162 37.21 12.67 -42.34
N ARG A 163 35.98 12.22 -42.06
CA ARG A 163 35.25 12.39 -40.81
C ARG A 163 34.94 13.83 -40.38
N ARG A 164 33.99 14.46 -41.06
CA ARG A 164 32.98 15.23 -40.31
C ARG A 164 32.23 14.19 -39.46
N GLN A 165 32.55 14.10 -38.17
CA GLN A 165 31.72 13.34 -37.23
C GLN A 165 30.29 13.83 -37.44
N ALA A 166 29.39 12.91 -37.81
CA ALA A 166 27.97 13.24 -37.86
C ALA A 166 27.61 13.79 -36.49
N THR A 167 27.19 15.05 -36.43
CA THR A 167 26.73 15.68 -35.21
C THR A 167 25.61 14.82 -34.65
N LYS A 168 25.84 14.19 -33.49
CA LYS A 168 24.82 13.40 -32.81
C LYS A 168 23.61 14.30 -32.60
N LYS A 169 22.49 13.97 -33.24
CA LYS A 169 21.23 14.65 -32.98
C LYS A 169 20.78 14.23 -31.58
N ASN A 170 20.38 15.20 -30.76
CA ASN A 170 19.86 14.98 -29.41
C ASN A 170 18.35 14.67 -29.40
N THR A 171 17.67 14.83 -30.55
CA THR A 171 16.24 14.56 -30.72
C THR A 171 16.09 13.30 -31.55
N GLU A 172 15.49 12.28 -30.95
CA GLU A 172 15.40 10.93 -31.53
C GLU A 172 14.01 10.62 -32.09
N SER A 173 12.96 11.24 -31.54
CA SER A 173 11.58 11.07 -32.03
C SER A 173 10.96 12.42 -32.39
N PHE A 174 10.23 12.43 -33.51
CA PHE A 174 9.42 13.55 -33.96
C PHE A 174 7.93 13.19 -34.05
N GLU A 175 7.59 11.92 -33.76
CA GLU A 175 6.21 11.47 -33.65
C GLU A 175 5.64 11.91 -32.28
N PRO A 176 4.51 12.63 -32.25
CA PRO A 176 3.89 13.03 -30.98
C PRO A 176 3.54 11.80 -30.13
N MET A 177 3.86 11.84 -28.84
CA MET A 177 3.42 10.82 -27.89
C MET A 177 1.92 11.00 -27.61
N THR A 178 1.10 10.09 -28.14
CA THR A 178 -0.36 10.08 -27.95
C THR A 178 -0.84 9.04 -26.96
N LYS A 179 0.01 8.07 -26.60
CA LYS A 179 -0.32 7.07 -25.58
C LYS A 179 -0.45 7.74 -24.20
N PRO A 180 -1.32 7.23 -23.33
CA PRO A 180 -1.37 7.66 -21.94
C PRO A 180 -0.02 7.59 -21.23
N VAL A 181 0.20 8.52 -20.30
CA VAL A 181 1.35 8.47 -19.38
C VAL A 181 1.07 7.48 -18.24
N ASP A 182 2.12 6.82 -17.75
CA ASP A 182 2.01 5.86 -16.65
C ASP A 182 1.77 6.53 -15.29
N LEU A 183 2.21 7.79 -15.15
CA LEU A 183 2.06 8.65 -13.98
C LEU A 183 1.95 10.10 -14.44
N ARG A 184 0.92 10.83 -14.00
CA ARG A 184 0.81 12.28 -14.19
C ARG A 184 0.91 12.97 -12.84
N ILE A 185 1.93 13.82 -12.66
CA ILE A 185 2.02 14.66 -11.47
C ILE A 185 1.37 16.01 -11.78
N THR A 186 0.45 16.43 -10.94
CA THR A 186 -0.20 17.74 -10.99
C THR A 186 -0.22 18.38 -9.61
N TYR A 187 -0.58 19.65 -9.54
CA TYR A 187 -0.78 20.36 -8.28
C TYR A 187 -2.04 21.22 -8.33
N ASP A 188 -2.57 21.56 -7.17
CA ASP A 188 -3.68 22.48 -7.02
C ASP A 188 -3.46 23.33 -5.77
N LEU A 189 -3.72 24.63 -5.85
CA LEU A 189 -3.53 25.57 -4.75
C LEU A 189 -4.86 25.98 -4.09
N GLY A 190 -5.97 25.37 -4.53
CA GLY A 190 -7.33 25.80 -4.23
C GLY A 190 -7.85 26.82 -5.24
N SER A 191 -9.15 26.72 -5.51
CA SER A 191 -9.93 27.80 -6.13
C SER A 191 -10.28 28.89 -5.11
N LYS A 192 -10.98 29.95 -5.54
CA LYS A 192 -11.46 31.03 -4.67
C LYS A 192 -12.29 30.54 -3.46
N ASP A 193 -12.93 29.38 -3.60
CA ASP A 193 -13.79 28.78 -2.57
C ASP A 193 -13.06 27.66 -1.78
N ASP A 194 -11.72 27.62 -1.84
CA ASP A 194 -10.87 26.60 -1.19
C ASP A 194 -11.24 25.16 -1.59
N LYS A 195 -11.70 24.98 -2.84
CA LYS A 195 -11.99 23.67 -3.43
C LYS A 195 -10.97 23.29 -4.48
N PHE A 196 -10.69 22.00 -4.55
CA PHE A 196 -9.95 21.36 -5.63
C PHE A 196 -10.65 21.62 -6.96
N SER A 197 -9.87 22.08 -7.95
CA SER A 197 -10.40 22.59 -9.22
C SER A 197 -9.75 21.93 -10.45
N THR A 198 -8.62 21.27 -10.25
CA THR A 198 -7.86 20.60 -11.30
C THR A 198 -8.59 19.36 -11.79
N PRO A 199 -8.84 19.21 -13.11
CA PRO A 199 -9.45 18.00 -13.66
C PRO A 199 -8.61 16.75 -13.38
N LEU A 200 -9.21 15.79 -12.68
CA LEU A 200 -8.54 14.60 -12.18
C LEU A 200 -8.63 13.44 -13.18
N THR A 201 -7.54 12.69 -13.34
CA THR A 201 -7.52 11.40 -14.04
C THR A 201 -7.15 10.26 -13.10
N ALA A 202 -7.46 9.03 -13.50
CA ALA A 202 -7.09 7.82 -12.76
C ALA A 202 -5.56 7.62 -12.58
N ARG A 203 -4.73 8.35 -13.34
CA ARG A 203 -3.25 8.29 -13.37
C ARG A 203 -2.57 9.39 -12.55
N ASP A 204 -3.35 10.18 -11.82
CA ASP A 204 -2.81 11.34 -11.16
C ASP A 204 -2.13 11.01 -9.83
N VAL A 205 -1.04 11.75 -9.60
CA VAL A 205 -0.55 12.15 -8.28
C VAL A 205 -0.76 13.65 -8.18
N VAL A 206 -1.46 14.08 -7.13
CA VAL A 206 -1.82 15.49 -6.90
C VAL A 206 -1.04 16.02 -5.71
N LEU A 207 -0.47 17.21 -5.85
CA LEU A 207 0.21 17.93 -4.77
C LEU A 207 -0.61 19.15 -4.37
N VAL A 208 -0.83 19.32 -3.07
CA VAL A 208 -1.53 20.50 -2.52
C VAL A 208 -0.65 21.09 -1.40
N PRO A 209 0.28 21.99 -1.75
CA PRO A 209 1.33 22.43 -0.83
C PRO A 209 0.86 23.46 0.22
N ASN A 210 -0.31 24.06 0.04
CA ASN A 210 -0.75 25.23 0.82
C ASN A 210 -2.06 25.02 1.60
N LEU A 211 -2.65 23.82 1.61
CA LEU A 211 -3.96 23.60 2.24
C LEU A 211 -3.96 23.85 3.77
N PHE A 212 -2.79 23.77 4.39
CA PHE A 212 -2.60 24.01 5.83
C PHE A 212 -1.56 25.12 6.10
N SER A 213 -1.29 25.99 5.11
CA SER A 213 -0.31 27.07 5.26
C SER A 213 -0.78 28.21 6.17
N ASP A 214 -2.06 28.21 6.57
CA ASP A 214 -2.63 29.09 7.60
C ASP A 214 -2.12 28.76 9.02
N PHE A 215 -1.53 27.58 9.22
CA PHE A 215 -0.90 27.19 10.48
C PHE A 215 0.60 27.46 10.49
N LYS A 216 1.14 27.76 11.66
CA LYS A 216 2.60 27.88 11.81
C LYS A 216 3.25 26.51 11.66
N LYS A 217 4.46 26.50 11.11
CA LYS A 217 5.26 25.27 10.95
C LYS A 217 5.36 24.53 12.29
N GLY A 218 4.98 23.25 12.30
CA GLY A 218 5.04 22.36 13.47
C GLY A 218 3.89 22.54 14.48
N GLU A 219 2.99 23.49 14.28
CA GLU A 219 1.86 23.74 15.19
C GLU A 219 0.92 22.54 15.24
N LEU A 220 0.49 22.04 14.08
CA LEU A 220 -0.43 20.91 13.98
C LEU A 220 0.23 19.60 14.45
N TYR A 221 1.53 19.43 14.20
CA TYR A 221 2.29 18.31 14.76
C TYR A 221 2.21 18.32 16.30
N ALA A 222 2.52 19.46 16.93
CA ALA A 222 2.52 19.58 18.38
C ALA A 222 1.12 19.37 18.98
N LYS A 223 0.08 19.93 18.34
CA LYS A 223 -1.32 19.75 18.76
C LYS A 223 -1.74 18.29 18.71
N LEU A 224 -1.48 17.59 17.60
CA LEU A 224 -1.84 16.17 17.46
C LEU A 224 -1.13 15.30 18.50
N MET A 225 0.18 15.50 18.71
CA MET A 225 0.92 14.74 19.71
C MET A 225 0.40 15.02 21.12
N HIS A 226 0.14 16.29 21.45
CA HIS A 226 -0.45 16.66 22.74
C HIS A 226 -1.84 16.03 22.93
N GLU A 227 -2.70 16.04 21.92
CA GLU A 227 -4.03 15.43 21.99
C GLU A 227 -3.96 13.91 22.16
N LEU A 228 -3.04 13.23 21.45
CA LEU A 228 -2.81 11.80 21.64
C LEU A 228 -2.33 11.46 23.06
N ASP A 229 -1.42 12.26 23.61
CA ASP A 229 -0.92 12.07 24.98
C ASP A 229 -1.99 12.29 26.05
N ASN A 230 -2.99 13.11 25.74
CA ASN A 230 -4.08 13.46 26.64
C ASN A 230 -5.42 12.81 26.28
N CYS A 231 -5.43 11.81 25.37
CA CYS A 231 -6.67 11.16 24.94
C CYS A 231 -7.24 10.16 25.98
N GLY A 232 -6.53 9.93 27.09
CA GLY A 232 -6.92 9.04 28.17
C GLY A 232 -6.60 7.56 27.93
N ILE A 233 -5.82 7.24 26.88
CA ILE A 233 -5.37 5.88 26.56
C ILE A 233 -3.84 5.84 26.67
N PRO A 234 -3.25 4.92 27.46
CA PRO A 234 -1.80 4.78 27.55
C PRO A 234 -1.16 4.54 26.18
N ARG A 235 0.01 5.13 25.93
CA ARG A 235 0.70 5.07 24.63
C ARG A 235 0.96 3.64 24.17
N GLU A 236 1.23 2.71 25.08
CA GLU A 236 1.52 1.30 24.79
C GLU A 236 0.29 0.54 24.28
N GLN A 237 -0.91 1.01 24.63
CA GLN A 237 -2.18 0.46 24.15
C GLN A 237 -2.62 1.16 22.87
N LEU A 238 -2.33 2.46 22.77
CA LEU A 238 -2.74 3.33 21.68
C LEU A 238 -1.89 3.15 20.42
N LEU A 239 -0.57 3.01 20.57
CA LEU A 239 0.39 2.98 19.48
C LEU A 239 0.80 1.54 19.18
N LYS A 240 0.65 1.13 17.92
CA LYS A 240 1.02 -0.19 17.44
C LYS A 240 2.12 -0.07 16.41
N MET A 241 3.11 -0.95 16.45
CA MET A 241 4.08 -1.06 15.37
C MET A 241 3.38 -1.50 14.09
N TRP A 242 3.57 -0.73 13.02
CA TRP A 242 3.08 -1.09 11.71
C TRP A 242 3.97 -2.16 11.09
N HIS A 243 3.33 -3.26 10.70
CA HIS A 243 3.85 -4.48 10.07
C HIS A 243 5.37 -4.67 10.13
N GLY A 244 5.78 -5.61 10.97
CA GLY A 244 7.12 -6.19 10.97
C GLY A 244 7.25 -7.42 10.07
N ASN A 245 8.37 -8.10 10.26
CA ASN A 245 8.63 -9.45 9.77
C ASN A 245 9.47 -10.19 10.82
N ASN A 246 9.98 -11.37 10.47
CA ASN A 246 10.76 -12.20 11.41
C ASN A 246 12.10 -11.56 11.85
N LYS A 247 12.48 -10.40 11.30
CA LYS A 247 13.74 -9.68 11.57
C LYS A 247 13.54 -8.30 12.19
N ILE A 248 12.44 -7.63 11.87
CA ILE A 248 12.12 -6.29 12.38
C ILE A 248 10.70 -6.30 12.95
N ASP A 249 10.53 -5.72 14.13
CA ASP A 249 9.23 -5.69 14.83
C ASP A 249 8.19 -4.82 14.09
N GLY A 250 8.65 -3.78 13.41
CA GLY A 250 7.86 -2.95 12.51
C GLY A 250 8.70 -1.78 11.99
N THR A 251 8.10 -0.96 11.13
CA THR A 251 8.84 0.13 10.47
C THR A 251 8.51 1.53 10.99
N HIS A 252 7.32 1.71 11.57
CA HIS A 252 6.84 2.96 12.18
C HIS A 252 5.65 2.67 13.10
N LEU A 253 5.16 3.67 13.83
CA LEU A 253 4.00 3.52 14.71
C LEU A 253 2.72 3.95 13.99
N ILE A 254 1.61 3.30 14.33
CA ILE A 254 0.26 3.73 13.96
C ILE A 254 -0.59 3.86 15.22
N VAL A 255 -1.56 4.76 15.18
CA VAL A 255 -2.57 4.83 16.23
C VAL A 255 -3.65 3.78 15.97
N ASP A 256 -4.09 3.10 17.03
CA ASP A 256 -5.08 2.03 16.93
C ASP A 256 -6.46 2.56 16.51
N ASP A 257 -6.84 2.32 15.25
CA ASP A 257 -8.14 2.70 14.69
C ASP A 257 -9.34 2.05 15.39
N HIS A 258 -9.14 1.00 16.20
CA HIS A 258 -10.19 0.35 16.97
C HIS A 258 -10.46 0.97 18.34
N SER A 259 -9.65 1.97 18.74
CA SER A 259 -9.78 2.67 20.01
C SER A 259 -10.56 3.98 19.86
N SER A 260 -10.98 4.57 20.99
CA SER A 260 -11.81 5.78 21.02
C SER A 260 -11.04 7.10 20.95
N TRP A 261 -9.75 7.08 20.60
CA TRP A 261 -8.85 8.25 20.67
C TRP A 261 -9.32 9.44 19.81
N LYS A 262 -9.94 9.18 18.65
CA LYS A 262 -10.41 10.23 17.72
C LYS A 262 -11.35 11.21 18.41
N ALA A 263 -12.22 10.73 19.30
CA ALA A 263 -13.15 11.57 20.07
C ALA A 263 -12.47 12.59 21.02
N LYS A 264 -11.16 12.45 21.23
CA LYS A 264 -10.33 13.35 22.05
C LYS A 264 -9.25 14.05 21.24
N CYS A 265 -9.28 13.93 19.92
CA CYS A 265 -8.28 14.50 19.01
C CYS A 265 -8.95 15.44 17.98
N PRO A 266 -9.49 16.59 18.41
CA PRO A 266 -10.21 17.51 17.51
C PRO A 266 -9.33 18.07 16.38
N THR A 267 -8.01 18.11 16.53
CA THR A 267 -7.11 18.50 15.44
C THR A 267 -7.14 17.47 14.30
N PHE A 268 -7.33 16.18 14.60
CA PHE A 268 -7.50 15.15 13.59
C PHE A 268 -8.78 15.37 12.78
N ASP A 269 -9.90 15.65 13.45
CA ASP A 269 -11.19 15.93 12.80
C ASP A 269 -11.08 17.16 11.89
N LEU A 270 -10.52 18.26 12.39
CA LEU A 270 -10.25 19.49 11.62
C LEU A 270 -9.53 19.20 10.30
N MET A 271 -8.48 18.38 10.37
CA MET A 271 -7.70 18.02 9.19
C MET A 271 -8.51 17.17 8.21
N THR A 272 -9.17 16.14 8.70
CA THR A 272 -9.96 15.25 7.83
C THR A 272 -11.15 15.97 7.20
N ASP A 273 -11.79 16.89 7.92
CA ASP A 273 -12.86 17.73 7.39
C ASP A 273 -12.36 18.69 6.31
N ARG A 274 -11.18 19.29 6.51
CA ARG A 274 -10.58 20.14 5.48
C ARG A 274 -10.22 19.36 4.22
N LEU A 275 -9.68 18.15 4.35
CA LEU A 275 -9.43 17.26 3.20
C LEU A 275 -10.74 16.87 2.48
N LYS A 276 -11.78 16.52 3.25
CA LYS A 276 -13.11 16.20 2.74
C LYS A 276 -13.69 17.36 1.92
N GLN A 277 -13.64 18.58 2.45
CA GLN A 277 -14.16 19.76 1.79
C GLN A 277 -13.36 20.11 0.53
N PHE A 278 -12.03 20.14 0.65
CA PHE A 278 -11.15 20.53 -0.46
C PHE A 278 -11.32 19.60 -1.66
N PHE A 279 -11.22 18.29 -1.45
CA PHE A 279 -11.31 17.30 -2.55
C PHE A 279 -12.73 16.87 -2.89
N SER A 280 -13.75 17.37 -2.17
CA SER A 280 -15.10 16.76 -2.18
C SER A 280 -15.05 15.25 -1.94
N LEU A 281 -14.20 14.84 -0.99
CA LEU A 281 -13.84 13.44 -0.73
C LEU A 281 -14.86 12.78 0.21
N ASP A 282 -15.50 11.72 -0.26
CA ASP A 282 -16.30 10.83 0.58
C ASP A 282 -15.37 9.83 1.30
N ILE A 283 -14.88 10.24 2.48
CA ILE A 283 -13.93 9.47 3.29
C ILE A 283 -14.57 8.17 3.81
N LYS A 284 -13.94 7.04 3.49
CA LYS A 284 -14.36 5.69 3.94
C LYS A 284 -13.51 5.14 5.07
N ALA A 285 -12.24 5.54 5.13
CA ALA A 285 -11.33 5.12 6.19
C ALA A 285 -10.22 6.15 6.37
N THR A 286 -9.62 6.16 7.57
CA THR A 286 -8.47 7.01 7.88
C THR A 286 -7.39 6.20 8.60
N ARG A 287 -6.15 6.70 8.58
CA ARG A 287 -5.02 6.15 9.34
C ARG A 287 -4.13 7.26 9.84
N PHE A 288 -3.74 7.18 11.11
CA PHE A 288 -2.68 8.00 11.67
C PHE A 288 -1.39 7.19 11.75
N ASN A 289 -0.33 7.67 11.09
CA ASN A 289 1.01 7.10 11.13
C ASN A 289 1.94 8.09 11.82
N TRP A 290 2.78 7.60 12.73
CA TRP A 290 3.79 8.38 13.42
C TRP A 290 5.18 7.75 13.21
N TYR A 291 6.08 8.57 12.71
CA TYR A 291 7.50 8.28 12.57
C TYR A 291 8.22 9.08 13.65
N LYS A 292 8.88 8.39 14.58
CA LYS A 292 9.53 9.05 15.73
C LYS A 292 10.72 9.91 15.30
N ASP A 293 11.44 9.45 14.29
CA ASP A 293 12.62 10.06 13.71
C ASP A 293 12.68 9.73 12.21
N THR A 294 13.74 10.16 11.53
CA THR A 294 13.90 9.90 10.09
C THR A 294 14.56 8.57 9.73
N SER A 295 14.86 7.72 10.73
CA SER A 295 15.27 6.32 10.51
C SER A 295 14.09 5.44 10.14
N GLN A 296 12.87 5.81 10.54
CA GLN A 296 11.66 5.04 10.27
C GLN A 296 11.14 5.28 8.84
N TRP A 297 10.52 4.26 8.25
CA TRP A 297 10.07 4.26 6.86
C TRP A 297 8.75 3.52 6.67
N LYS A 298 8.14 3.67 5.49
CA LYS A 298 7.03 2.81 5.05
C LYS A 298 7.46 2.12 3.76
N PRO A 299 7.52 0.77 3.73
CA PRO A 299 7.96 0.05 2.55
C PRO A 299 7.00 0.27 1.37
N PHE A 300 7.51 0.08 0.15
CA PHE A 300 6.70 0.12 -1.06
C PHE A 300 5.59 -0.93 -1.00
N HIS A 301 4.34 -0.48 -1.06
CA HIS A 301 3.14 -1.29 -0.99
C HIS A 301 2.04 -0.71 -1.90
N PHE A 302 1.01 -1.51 -2.13
CA PHE A 302 -0.25 -1.00 -2.68
C PHE A 302 -1.26 -0.81 -1.57
N ASP A 303 -2.14 0.18 -1.70
CA ASP A 303 -3.29 0.26 -0.81
C ASP A 303 -4.26 -0.89 -1.09
N ALA A 304 -5.07 -1.21 -0.09
CA ALA A 304 -5.96 -2.36 -0.14
C ALA A 304 -6.94 -2.33 -1.32
N ALA A 305 -7.32 -1.14 -1.81
CA ALA A 305 -8.16 -0.96 -2.99
C ALA A 305 -7.55 -1.55 -4.27
N ALA A 306 -6.22 -1.64 -4.41
CA ALA A 306 -5.59 -2.28 -5.57
C ALA A 306 -5.71 -3.81 -5.55
N VAL A 307 -5.94 -4.41 -4.39
CA VAL A 307 -5.88 -5.87 -4.19
C VAL A 307 -7.20 -6.50 -3.75
N LYS A 308 -8.13 -5.70 -3.20
CA LYS A 308 -9.43 -6.16 -2.68
C LYS A 308 -10.58 -5.51 -3.45
N PRO A 309 -11.30 -6.27 -4.31
CA PRO A 309 -12.37 -5.72 -5.16
C PRO A 309 -13.49 -5.00 -4.40
N HIS A 310 -13.87 -5.48 -3.22
CA HIS A 310 -14.91 -4.84 -2.40
C HIS A 310 -14.45 -3.49 -1.80
N ILE A 311 -13.14 -3.27 -1.64
CA ILE A 311 -12.59 -1.97 -1.23
C ILE A 311 -12.46 -1.06 -2.45
N ALA A 312 -12.01 -1.59 -3.59
CA ALA A 312 -11.96 -0.86 -4.86
C ALA A 312 -13.31 -0.28 -5.28
N ALA A 313 -14.41 -0.96 -4.93
CA ALA A 313 -15.77 -0.51 -5.20
C ALA A 313 -16.19 0.75 -4.43
N ILE A 314 -15.47 1.12 -3.36
CA ILE A 314 -15.83 2.25 -2.50
C ILE A 314 -14.68 3.25 -2.30
N GLN A 315 -13.48 2.96 -2.80
CA GLN A 315 -12.30 3.80 -2.68
C GLN A 315 -11.60 3.91 -4.04
N ASN A 316 -11.52 5.12 -4.57
CA ASN A 316 -10.79 5.43 -5.82
C ASN A 316 -9.67 6.46 -5.61
N PHE A 317 -9.52 7.01 -4.41
CA PHE A 317 -8.59 8.09 -4.13
C PHE A 317 -7.98 7.96 -2.72
N THR A 318 -6.67 8.12 -2.65
CA THR A 318 -5.90 8.17 -1.40
C THR A 318 -5.33 9.56 -1.22
N VAL A 319 -5.53 10.15 -0.04
CA VAL A 319 -4.99 11.46 0.33
C VAL A 319 -4.13 11.31 1.58
N GLY A 320 -2.86 11.74 1.50
CA GLY A 320 -1.93 11.76 2.61
C GLY A 320 -1.47 13.17 2.94
N ILE A 321 -1.62 13.57 4.20
CA ILE A 321 -1.07 14.83 4.71
C ILE A 321 0.10 14.58 5.64
N SER A 322 1.10 15.46 5.60
CA SER A 322 2.34 15.35 6.37
C SER A 322 2.52 16.52 7.35
N PHE A 323 2.99 16.21 8.56
CA PHE A 323 3.41 17.21 9.56
C PHE A 323 4.74 16.82 10.20
N GLY A 324 5.51 17.79 10.64
CA GLY A 324 6.84 17.62 11.21
C GLY A 324 7.94 17.58 10.15
N ALA A 325 8.85 16.62 10.26
CA ALA A 325 10.01 16.49 9.37
C ALA A 325 9.58 16.33 7.90
N THR A 326 10.19 17.10 7.01
CA THR A 326 10.08 16.87 5.56
C THR A 326 10.66 15.51 5.22
N ARG A 327 9.87 14.67 4.54
CA ARG A 327 10.27 13.32 4.08
C ARG A 327 9.72 13.06 2.68
N ASP A 328 10.37 12.16 1.95
CA ASP A 328 9.93 11.78 0.61
C ASP A 328 8.81 10.74 0.65
N ALA A 329 7.64 11.14 0.12
CA ALA A 329 6.65 10.17 -0.36
C ALA A 329 7.10 9.70 -1.74
N ALA A 330 7.31 8.40 -1.89
CA ALA A 330 7.84 7.82 -3.11
C ALA A 330 6.86 6.85 -3.75
N PHE A 331 6.88 6.82 -5.07
CA PHE A 331 6.14 5.93 -5.96
C PHE A 331 7.14 5.11 -6.77
N GLU A 332 7.02 3.80 -6.71
CA GLU A 332 7.86 2.86 -7.43
C GLU A 332 7.00 2.06 -8.41
N HIS A 333 7.33 2.14 -9.70
CA HIS A 333 6.63 1.42 -10.73
C HIS A 333 6.71 -0.09 -10.46
N ALA A 334 5.56 -0.77 -10.42
CA ALA A 334 5.47 -2.15 -9.96
C ALA A 334 6.34 -3.11 -10.78
N GLU A 335 6.49 -2.87 -12.08
CA GLU A 335 7.29 -3.71 -12.99
C GLU A 335 8.74 -3.23 -13.14
N THR A 336 8.94 -2.02 -13.66
CA THR A 336 10.28 -1.48 -13.98
C THR A 336 11.13 -1.09 -12.78
N LYS A 337 10.52 -0.95 -11.58
CA LYS A 337 11.19 -0.50 -10.35
C LYS A 337 11.75 0.93 -10.42
N THR A 338 11.34 1.71 -11.42
CA THR A 338 11.64 3.14 -11.45
C THR A 338 10.96 3.82 -10.27
N VAL A 339 11.70 4.67 -9.55
CA VAL A 339 11.19 5.41 -8.40
C VAL A 339 11.07 6.89 -8.75
N VAL A 340 9.92 7.48 -8.40
CA VAL A 340 9.68 8.91 -8.39
C VAL A 340 9.38 9.30 -6.95
N SER A 341 10.03 10.33 -6.41
CA SER A 341 9.73 10.83 -5.07
C SER A 341 9.29 12.29 -5.10
N VAL A 342 8.46 12.64 -4.13
CA VAL A 342 8.00 14.00 -3.89
C VAL A 342 8.24 14.33 -2.43
N PRO A 343 9.06 15.35 -2.12
CA PRO A 343 9.23 15.84 -0.75
C PRO A 343 7.89 16.29 -0.16
N GLN A 344 7.60 15.88 1.06
CA GLN A 344 6.40 16.26 1.81
C GLN A 344 6.78 17.07 3.05
N PRO A 345 6.90 18.41 2.92
CA PRO A 345 7.06 19.31 4.05
C PRO A 345 5.88 19.30 5.02
N ASP A 346 6.07 19.93 6.17
CA ASP A 346 5.02 20.22 7.14
C ASP A 346 3.84 20.98 6.49
N GLY A 347 2.63 20.44 6.64
CA GLY A 347 1.40 21.00 6.08
C GLY A 347 1.10 20.60 4.63
N CYS A 348 2.02 19.90 3.94
CA CYS A 348 1.80 19.49 2.55
C CYS A 348 0.95 18.23 2.45
N VAL A 349 0.11 18.22 1.41
CA VAL A 349 -0.72 17.09 1.03
C VAL A 349 -0.24 16.52 -0.30
N TYR A 350 -0.21 15.19 -0.38
CA TYR A 350 -0.15 14.46 -1.63
C TYR A 350 -1.34 13.53 -1.73
N ALA A 351 -1.85 13.31 -2.92
CA ALA A 351 -2.92 12.37 -3.18
C ALA A 351 -2.64 11.58 -4.45
N PHE A 352 -3.26 10.41 -4.61
CA PHE A 352 -3.13 9.62 -5.82
C PHE A 352 -4.38 8.80 -6.13
N ALA A 353 -4.61 8.61 -7.41
CA ALA A 353 -5.81 7.99 -7.95
C ALA A 353 -5.70 6.46 -8.09
N LYS A 354 -6.84 5.82 -8.37
CA LYS A 354 -7.01 4.36 -8.40
C LYS A 354 -6.01 3.64 -9.31
N ASP A 355 -5.78 4.10 -10.54
CA ASP A 355 -4.88 3.41 -11.46
C ASP A 355 -3.43 3.67 -11.09
N THR A 356 -3.10 4.84 -10.52
CA THR A 356 -1.80 5.08 -9.90
C THR A 356 -1.52 4.05 -8.81
N ASN A 357 -2.50 3.76 -7.94
CA ASN A 357 -2.36 2.76 -6.87
C ASN A 357 -2.29 1.30 -7.38
N VAL A 358 -2.66 1.02 -8.63
CA VAL A 358 -2.47 -0.30 -9.28
C VAL A 358 -1.12 -0.34 -10.02
N ILE A 359 -0.81 0.79 -10.65
CA ILE A 359 0.46 1.26 -11.24
C ILE A 359 1.72 1.00 -10.42
N TRP A 360 1.69 1.72 -9.31
CA TRP A 360 2.83 2.19 -8.56
C TRP A 360 2.63 1.79 -7.13
N ARG A 361 3.61 1.08 -6.58
CA ARG A 361 3.71 0.91 -5.14
C ARG A 361 4.14 2.23 -4.54
N HIS A 362 3.73 2.53 -3.33
CA HIS A 362 4.11 3.77 -2.66
C HIS A 362 4.62 3.53 -1.25
N GLY A 363 5.39 4.47 -0.73
CA GLY A 363 6.06 4.36 0.56
C GLY A 363 6.62 5.71 1.03
N ILE A 364 7.19 5.69 2.22
CA ILE A 364 7.93 6.83 2.78
C ILE A 364 9.38 6.38 2.91
N LEU A 365 10.31 7.07 2.26
CA LEU A 365 11.72 6.68 2.22
C LEU A 365 12.42 6.99 3.55
N GLN A 366 13.35 6.14 3.99
CA GLN A 366 14.26 6.42 5.09
C GLN A 366 15.27 7.53 4.71
N ASP A 367 15.55 8.47 5.62
CA ASP A 367 16.60 9.47 5.36
C ASP A 367 17.99 8.90 5.62
N VAL A 368 18.97 9.36 4.85
CA VAL A 368 20.39 9.12 5.07
C VAL A 368 21.12 10.46 4.83
N PRO A 369 21.71 11.10 5.86
CA PRO A 369 21.76 10.69 7.26
C PRO A 369 20.41 10.79 7.98
N VAL A 370 20.25 9.99 9.03
CA VAL A 370 19.10 10.05 9.95
C VAL A 370 19.18 11.33 10.79
N ARG A 371 18.01 11.91 11.06
CA ARG A 371 17.77 13.09 11.88
C ARG A 371 16.76 12.72 12.98
N ASP A 372 16.96 13.27 14.17
CA ASP A 372 16.05 13.11 15.30
C ASP A 372 14.87 14.09 15.18
N GLU A 373 14.09 13.91 14.12
CA GLU A 373 12.92 14.73 13.80
C GLU A 373 11.73 13.84 13.46
N GLY A 374 10.65 13.97 14.24
CA GLY A 374 9.43 13.19 14.03
C GLY A 374 8.59 13.69 12.86
N ARG A 375 7.84 12.76 12.25
CA ARG A 375 6.85 13.04 11.21
C ARG A 375 5.53 12.35 11.53
N ILE A 376 4.43 13.04 11.31
CA ILE A 376 3.08 12.46 11.28
C ILE A 376 2.62 12.37 9.84
N SER A 377 1.92 11.28 9.51
CA SER A 377 1.14 11.19 8.29
C SER A 377 -0.27 10.72 8.57
N VAL A 378 -1.24 11.56 8.26
CA VAL A 378 -2.65 11.20 8.29
C VAL A 378 -3.08 10.85 6.87
N ILE A 379 -3.62 9.66 6.70
CA ILE A 379 -4.12 9.15 5.42
C ILE A 379 -5.64 9.10 5.49
N ALA A 380 -6.30 9.58 4.43
CA ALA A 380 -7.71 9.42 4.18
C ALA A 380 -7.90 8.65 2.87
N TRP A 381 -8.63 7.54 2.92
CA TRP A 381 -9.06 6.79 1.74
C TRP A 381 -10.53 7.05 1.50
N GLY A 382 -10.89 7.37 0.27
CA GLY A 382 -12.27 7.69 -0.05
C GLY A 382 -12.59 7.67 -1.53
N TRP A 383 -13.75 8.24 -1.83
CA TRP A 383 -14.26 8.38 -3.16
C TRP A 383 -14.31 9.84 -3.59
N VAL A 384 -13.83 10.13 -4.80
CA VAL A 384 -14.05 11.39 -5.49
C VAL A 384 -14.81 11.13 -6.78
N ASP A 385 -15.78 11.98 -7.08
CA ASP A 385 -16.54 11.91 -8.31
C ASP A 385 -15.80 12.56 -9.48
N ASN A 386 -16.28 12.30 -10.71
CA ASN A 386 -15.80 12.94 -11.95
C ASN A 386 -14.30 12.72 -12.27
N MET A 387 -13.68 11.68 -11.70
CA MET A 387 -12.34 11.23 -12.11
C MET A 387 -12.41 10.63 -13.51
N ALA A 388 -11.65 11.20 -14.45
CA ALA A 388 -11.58 10.68 -15.81
C ALA A 388 -10.78 9.37 -15.85
N ASP A 389 -11.37 8.35 -16.47
CA ASP A 389 -10.66 7.12 -16.78
C ASP A 389 -9.63 7.35 -17.90
N VAL A 390 -8.50 6.68 -17.78
CA VAL A 390 -7.44 6.71 -18.78
C VAL A 390 -7.43 5.36 -19.48
N THR A 391 -8.29 5.19 -20.49
CA THR A 391 -8.27 3.99 -21.31
C THR A 391 -6.95 3.92 -22.07
N ALA A 392 -6.23 2.80 -21.96
CA ALA A 392 -5.20 2.47 -22.92
C ALA A 392 -5.85 2.44 -24.32
N PRO A 393 -5.21 2.98 -25.37
CA PRO A 393 -5.70 2.77 -26.72
C PRO A 393 -5.83 1.26 -26.93
N ALA A 394 -7.00 0.82 -27.40
CA ALA A 394 -7.22 -0.58 -27.76
C ALA A 394 -6.02 -1.02 -28.60
N ALA A 395 -5.37 -2.10 -28.20
CA ALA A 395 -4.30 -2.68 -29.00
C ALA A 395 -4.86 -2.85 -30.41
N ALA A 396 -4.31 -2.09 -31.36
CA ALA A 396 -4.65 -2.27 -32.75
C ALA A 396 -4.35 -3.74 -33.06
N GLU A 397 -5.39 -4.52 -33.33
CA GLU A 397 -5.26 -5.90 -33.77
C GLU A 397 -4.39 -5.88 -35.02
N SER A 398 -3.18 -6.41 -34.91
CA SER A 398 -2.23 -6.61 -36.00
C SER A 398 -2.14 -8.07 -36.36
#